data_AF-A0A4S2DCE0-F1
#
_entry.id   AF-A0A4S2DCE0-F1
#
_cell.length_a   1.000
_cell.length_b   1.000
_cell.length_c   1.000
_cell.angle_alpha   90.00
_cell.angle_beta   90.00
_cell.angle_gamma   90.00
#
_symmetry.space_group_name_H-M   'P 1'
#
loop_
_entity.id
_entity.type
_entity.pdbx_description
1 polymer ?
#
loop_
_entity_poly.entity_id
_entity_poly.type
_entity_poly.pdbx_seq_one_letter_code
_entity_poly.pdbx_strand_id
1 'polypeptide(L)'
;MGEDWRLTGQEFSLVGRPLRRARWVPCRPGGDHDHCEFCWAEISDDRTGHADVAEAWVTADDNRTWICPSCFDDFCARFRWVIVD
;
A
#
# COMPACT_ATOMS: atom_id res chain seq x y z
N MET A 1 -12.74 -23.19 -0.72
CA MET A 1 -12.60 -22.00 -1.57
C MET A 1 -12.60 -20.82 -0.62
N GLY A 2 -11.44 -20.48 -0.07
CA GLY A 2 -11.30 -19.35 0.85
C GLY A 2 -10.66 -18.22 0.08
N GLU A 3 -11.46 -17.27 -0.36
CA GLU A 3 -10.92 -16.01 -0.88
C GLU A 3 -10.16 -15.33 0.27
N ASP A 4 -8.97 -14.83 -0.02
CA ASP A 4 -8.13 -14.19 0.99
C ASP A 4 -8.90 -13.03 1.61
N TRP A 5 -9.02 -12.98 2.94
CA TRP A 5 -9.84 -11.99 3.65
C TRP A 5 -9.38 -10.55 3.40
N ARG A 6 -8.14 -10.37 2.93
CA ARG A 6 -7.58 -9.08 2.51
C ARG A 6 -8.25 -8.55 1.24
N LEU A 7 -8.93 -9.39 0.46
CA LEU A 7 -9.59 -9.02 -0.78
C LEU A 7 -11.08 -8.71 -0.54
N THR A 8 -11.42 -7.42 -0.59
CA THR A 8 -12.78 -6.91 -0.31
C THR A 8 -13.41 -6.21 -1.52
N GLY A 9 -12.75 -6.24 -2.68
CA GLY A 9 -13.21 -5.60 -3.92
C GLY A 9 -12.19 -4.62 -4.52
N GLN A 10 -10.97 -4.55 -4.00
CA GLN A 10 -9.93 -3.67 -4.53
C GLN A 10 -9.60 -3.97 -5.99
N GLU A 11 -9.89 -5.18 -6.47
CA GLU A 11 -9.69 -5.61 -7.86
C GLU A 11 -10.39 -4.68 -8.87
N PHE A 12 -11.51 -4.07 -8.48
CA PHE A 12 -12.24 -3.13 -9.33
C PHE A 12 -11.45 -1.86 -9.63
N SER A 13 -10.58 -1.45 -8.71
CA SER A 13 -9.91 -0.15 -8.75
C SER A 13 -8.39 -0.24 -8.76
N LEU A 14 -7.77 -1.41 -8.56
CA LEU A 14 -6.32 -1.55 -8.51
C LEU A 14 -5.73 -2.42 -9.62
N VAL A 15 -6.53 -3.21 -10.34
CA VAL A 15 -6.01 -4.09 -11.40
C VAL A 15 -5.40 -3.27 -12.54
N GLY A 16 -4.15 -3.59 -12.90
CA GLY A 16 -3.40 -2.95 -13.98
C GLY A 16 -2.90 -1.54 -13.65
N ARG A 17 -3.05 -1.08 -12.40
CA ARG A 17 -2.67 0.29 -12.04
C ARG A 17 -1.16 0.46 -11.85
N PRO A 18 -0.64 1.67 -12.14
CA PRO A 18 0.75 1.99 -11.87
C PRO A 18 0.97 2.21 -10.38
N LEU A 19 1.95 1.52 -9.82
CA LEU A 19 2.41 1.68 -8.44
C LEU A 19 3.85 2.18 -8.46
N ARG A 20 4.18 3.11 -7.57
CA ARG A 20 5.56 3.47 -7.28
C ARG A 20 5.90 3.13 -5.85
N ARG A 21 7.17 2.82 -5.61
CA ARG A 21 7.68 2.67 -4.25
C ARG A 21 7.96 4.04 -3.68
N ALA A 22 7.33 4.35 -2.55
CA ALA A 22 7.54 5.61 -1.86
C ALA A 22 7.73 5.36 -0.37
N ARG A 23 8.62 6.13 0.24
CA ARG A 23 8.66 6.23 1.69
C ARG A 23 7.46 7.07 2.13
N TRP A 24 6.72 6.59 3.11
CA TRP A 24 5.66 7.40 3.68
C TRP A 24 6.27 8.62 4.35
N VAL A 25 5.71 9.78 4.07
CA VAL A 25 6.15 11.03 4.66
C VAL A 25 4.92 11.79 5.14
N PRO A 26 4.95 12.35 6.35
CA PRO A 26 3.83 13.13 6.84
C PRO A 26 3.69 14.37 5.96
N CYS A 27 2.62 14.42 5.15
CA CYS A 27 2.31 15.56 4.28
C CYS A 27 2.03 16.84 5.11
N ARG A 28 1.68 16.68 6.39
CA ARG A 28 1.43 17.77 7.33
C ARG A 28 2.01 17.44 8.71
N PRO A 29 2.46 18.44 9.48
CA PRO A 29 2.82 18.23 10.88
C PRO A 29 1.59 17.69 11.64
N GLY A 30 1.69 16.47 12.16
CA GLY A 30 0.60 15.74 12.83
C GLY A 30 -0.06 14.63 12.01
N GLY A 31 0.37 14.39 10.76
CA GLY A 31 0.08 13.11 10.11
C GLY A 31 0.83 12.01 10.84
N ASP A 32 0.09 11.04 11.38
CA ASP A 32 0.64 10.02 12.28
C ASP A 32 0.99 8.73 11.51
N HIS A 33 0.11 8.29 10.61
CA HIS A 33 0.29 7.10 9.77
C HIS A 33 -0.77 7.04 8.65
N ASP A 34 -0.53 6.22 7.63
CA ASP A 34 -1.50 5.69 6.67
C ASP A 34 -1.70 4.18 6.89
N HIS A 35 -2.66 3.57 6.21
CA HIS A 35 -2.91 2.13 6.30
C HIS A 35 -2.81 1.44 4.93
N CYS A 36 -2.39 0.19 4.94
CA CYS A 36 -2.47 -0.67 3.77
C CYS A 36 -3.93 -0.97 3.39
N GLU A 37 -4.29 -0.77 2.12
CA GLU A 37 -5.64 -1.04 1.58
C GLU A 37 -6.10 -2.50 1.72
N PHE A 38 -5.15 -3.42 1.93
CA PHE A 38 -5.42 -4.86 2.00
C PHE A 38 -5.48 -5.36 3.44
N CYS A 39 -4.35 -5.28 4.15
CA CYS A 39 -4.22 -5.82 5.50
C CYS A 39 -4.38 -4.79 6.62
N TRP A 40 -4.60 -3.51 6.29
CA TRP A 40 -4.66 -2.41 7.25
C TRP A 40 -3.40 -2.26 8.12
N ALA A 41 -2.26 -2.81 7.68
CA ALA A 41 -0.98 -2.59 8.35
C ALA A 41 -0.65 -1.10 8.39
N GLU A 42 -0.04 -0.65 9.48
CA GLU A 42 0.30 0.74 9.70
C GLU A 42 1.53 1.13 8.86
N ILE A 43 1.39 2.20 8.09
CA ILE A 43 2.42 2.72 7.20
C ILE A 43 2.79 4.12 7.70
N SER A 44 3.96 4.26 8.30
CA SER A 44 4.43 5.54 8.79
C SER A 44 5.93 5.67 8.73
N ASP A 45 6.42 6.90 8.69
CA ASP A 45 7.84 7.22 8.83
C ASP A 45 8.33 7.06 10.27
N ASP A 46 7.41 6.73 11.18
CA ASP A 46 7.69 6.57 12.60
C ASP A 46 8.91 5.66 12.83
N ARG A 47 9.99 6.29 13.29
CA ARG A 47 11.21 5.59 13.70
C ARG A 47 11.15 5.13 15.16
N THR A 48 10.04 5.39 15.86
CA THR A 48 9.86 4.97 17.25
C THR A 48 9.44 3.50 17.35
N GLY A 49 9.07 2.88 16.22
CA GLY A 49 8.88 1.43 16.08
C GLY A 49 7.43 0.98 16.24
N HIS A 50 6.49 1.91 16.17
CA HIS A 50 5.05 1.59 16.19
C HIS A 50 4.52 1.18 14.82
N ALA A 51 5.13 1.69 13.74
CA ALA A 51 4.71 1.39 12.39
C ALA A 51 5.25 0.04 11.89
N ASP A 52 4.39 -0.73 11.20
CA ASP A 52 4.78 -1.98 10.55
C ASP A 52 5.76 -1.73 9.39
N VAL A 53 5.54 -0.65 8.63
CA VAL A 53 6.35 -0.33 7.44
C VAL A 53 6.54 1.17 7.23
N ALA A 54 7.75 1.59 6.88
CA ALA A 54 8.05 2.97 6.49
C ALA A 54 8.09 3.20 4.97
N GLU A 55 8.38 2.14 4.21
CA GLU A 55 8.41 2.16 2.75
C GLU A 55 7.37 1.19 2.21
N ALA A 56 6.52 1.69 1.31
CA ALA A 56 5.40 0.95 0.77
C ALA A 56 5.14 1.36 -0.69
N TRP A 57 4.27 0.61 -1.35
CA TRP A 57 3.84 0.90 -2.71
C TRP A 57 2.62 1.81 -2.66
N VAL A 58 2.65 2.89 -3.44
CA VAL A 58 1.53 3.82 -3.55
C VAL A 58 1.12 3.95 -5.02
N THR A 59 -0.17 4.12 -5.27
CA THR A 59 -0.68 4.39 -6.63
C THR A 59 0.01 5.63 -7.21
N ALA A 60 0.74 5.47 -8.30
CA ALA A 60 1.51 6.57 -8.89
C ALA A 60 0.64 7.61 -9.60
N ASP A 61 -0.58 7.21 -9.97
CA ASP A 61 -1.56 8.05 -10.65
C ASP A 61 -2.26 9.04 -9.71
N ASP A 62 -2.60 8.62 -8.49
CA ASP A 62 -3.36 9.45 -7.54
C ASP A 62 -2.67 9.67 -6.19
N ASN A 63 -1.67 8.84 -5.85
CA ASN A 63 -0.90 8.90 -4.61
C ASN A 63 -1.72 8.74 -3.32
N ARG A 64 -2.90 8.10 -3.37
CA ARG A 64 -3.81 7.91 -2.22
C ARG A 64 -3.82 6.49 -1.67
N THR A 65 -3.70 5.47 -2.52
CA THR A 65 -3.79 4.08 -2.07
C THR A 65 -2.41 3.55 -1.76
N TRP A 66 -2.19 3.17 -0.50
CA TRP A 66 -0.95 2.56 -0.03
C TRP A 66 -1.10 1.05 0.15
N ILE A 67 -0.02 0.33 -0.18
CA ILE A 67 0.05 -1.12 -0.22
C ILE A 67 1.39 -1.51 0.40
N CYS A 68 1.35 -2.22 1.53
CA CYS A 68 2.57 -2.68 2.17
C CYS A 68 3.31 -3.69 1.26
N PRO A 69 4.65 -3.78 1.35
CA PRO A 69 5.46 -4.69 0.53
C PRO A 69 4.98 -6.14 0.59
N SER A 70 4.50 -6.62 1.73
CA SER A 70 3.98 -7.99 1.89
C SER A 70 2.70 -8.24 1.07
N CYS A 71 1.76 -7.29 1.08
CA CYS A 71 0.55 -7.41 0.25
C CYS A 71 0.87 -7.17 -1.22
N PHE A 72 1.85 -6.31 -1.50
CA PHE A 72 2.31 -6.12 -2.87
C PHE A 72 2.85 -7.44 -3.45
N ASP A 73 3.73 -8.13 -2.75
CA ASP A 73 4.32 -9.40 -3.20
C ASP A 73 3.25 -10.49 -3.44
N ASP A 74 2.30 -10.62 -2.51
CA ASP A 74 1.20 -11.59 -2.59
C ASP A 74 0.26 -11.33 -3.79
N PHE A 75 -0.06 -10.06 -4.05
CA PHE A 75 -1.09 -9.67 -5.01
C PHE A 75 -0.55 -9.11 -6.34
N CYS A 76 0.75 -8.85 -6.48
CA CYS A 76 1.32 -8.25 -7.69
C CYS A 76 0.99 -9.03 -8.96
N ALA A 77 1.14 -10.36 -8.92
CA ALA A 77 0.81 -11.22 -10.06
C ALA A 77 -0.71 -11.19 -10.38
N ARG A 78 -1.56 -11.16 -9.36
CA ARG A 78 -3.02 -11.16 -9.50
C ARG A 78 -3.53 -9.84 -10.06
N PHE A 79 -3.04 -8.72 -9.53
CA PHE A 79 -3.47 -7.39 -9.91
C PHE A 79 -2.76 -6.86 -11.15
N ARG A 80 -1.67 -7.51 -11.60
CA ARG A 80 -0.88 -7.09 -12.77
C ARG A 80 -0.44 -5.63 -12.65
N TRP A 81 0.01 -5.23 -11.46
CA TRP A 81 0.47 -3.87 -11.22
C TRP A 81 1.67 -3.52 -12.09
N VAL A 82 1.70 -2.26 -12.53
CA VAL A 82 2.81 -1.73 -13.32
C VAL A 82 3.70 -0.95 -12.39
N ILE A 83 4.96 -1.38 -12.24
CA ILE A 83 5.91 -0.65 -11.41
C ILE A 83 6.48 0.52 -12.19
N VAL A 84 6.31 1.72 -11.64
CA VAL A 84 6.88 2.95 -12.18
C VAL A 84 7.90 3.52 -11.18
N ASP A 85 8.98 4.08 -11.71
CA ASP A 85 10.07 4.75 -10.96
C ASP A 85 9.72 6.22 -10.69
#